data_AF-S0KM60-F1
#
_entry.id   AF-S0KM60-F1
#
_cell.length_a   1.000
_cell.length_b   1.000
_cell.length_c   1.000
_cell.angle_alpha   90.00
_cell.angle_beta   90.00
_cell.angle_gamma   90.00
#
_symmetry.space_group_name_H-M   'P 1'
#
loop_
_entity.id
_entity.type
_entity.pdbx_description
1 polymer ?
#
loop_
_entity_poly.entity_id
_entity_poly.type
_entity_poly.pdbx_seq_one_letter_code
_entity_poly.pdbx_strand_id
1 'polypeptide(L)' 'MLTTGVIIFFIGLFFLAAAGISYRWRAFTNKKAWNGMAVPFTVIGLIVFVIGLVIIYVNYP' A
#
# COMPACT_ATOMS: atom_id res chain seq x y z
N MET A 1 14.67 -1.29 15.80
CA MET A 1 13.31 -1.35 15.22
C MET A 1 13.16 -0.48 13.97
N LEU A 2 13.99 0.55 13.76
CA LEU A 2 13.94 1.42 12.57
C LEU A 2 14.00 0.65 11.24
N THR A 3 14.97 -0.26 11.06
CA THR A 3 15.11 -1.08 9.84
C THR A 3 13.84 -1.88 9.52
N THR A 4 13.22 -2.48 10.54
CA THR A 4 11.95 -3.20 10.40
C THR A 4 10.82 -2.25 9.96
N GLY A 5 10.75 -1.05 10.55
CA GLY A 5 9.80 -0.02 10.13
C GLY A 5 9.95 0.39 8.67
N VAL A 6 11.19 0.57 8.21
CA VAL A 6 11.51 0.88 6.80
C VAL A 6 11.07 -0.25 5.86
N ILE A 7 11.32 -1.51 6.22
CA ILE A 7 10.87 -2.66 5.42
C ILE A 7 9.33 -2.68 5.32
N ILE A 8 8.63 -2.54 6.46
CA ILE A 8 7.16 -2.51 6.51
C ILE A 8 6.60 -1.36 5.67
N PHE A 9 7.22 -0.18 5.76
CA PHE A 9 6.87 0.98 4.96
C PHE A 9 6.92 0.70 3.45
N PHE A 10 8.01 0.09 2.98
CA PHE A 10 8.15 -0.29 1.56
C PHE A 10 7.18 -1.38 1.13
N ILE A 11 6.82 -2.33 2.02
CA ILE A 11 5.77 -3.31 1.75
C ILE A 11 4.40 -2.60 1.57
N GLY A 12 4.09 -1.62 2.42
CA GLY A 12 2.88 -0.81 2.29
C GLY A 12 2.84 -0.05 0.95
N LEU A 13 3.96 0.60 0.59
CA LEU A 13 4.10 1.26 -0.72
C LEU A 13 3.93 0.29 -1.90
N PHE A 14 4.47 -0.92 -1.80
CA PHE A 14 4.32 -1.94 -2.84
C PHE A 14 2.85 -2.30 -3.06
N PHE A 15 2.07 -2.52 -1.99
CA PHE A 15 0.64 -2.79 -2.11
C PHE A 15 -0.15 -1.61 -2.67
N LEU A 16 0.18 -0.37 -2.28
CA LEU A 16 -0.45 0.83 -2.85
C LEU A 16 -0.13 0.99 -4.34
N ALA A 17 1.11 0.71 -4.75
CA ALA A 17 1.50 0.70 -6.15
C ALA A 17 0.76 -0.39 -6.95
N ALA A 18 0.66 -1.60 -6.40
CA ALA A 18 -0.10 -2.70 -6.98
C ALA A 18 -1.61 -2.37 -7.10
N ALA A 19 -2.18 -1.65 -6.13
CA ALA A 19 -3.53 -1.14 -6.19
C ALA A 19 -3.71 -0.15 -7.36
N GLY A 20 -2.78 0.78 -7.53
CA GLY A 20 -2.77 1.73 -8.66
C GLY A 20 -2.67 1.02 -10.02
N ILE A 21 -1.83 -0.01 -10.13
CA ILE A 21 -1.73 -0.83 -11.34
C ILE A 21 -3.05 -1.57 -11.59
N SER A 22 -3.64 -2.20 -10.56
CA SER A 22 -4.92 -2.89 -10.66
C SER A 22 -6.04 -1.96 -11.11
N TYR A 23 -6.09 -0.74 -10.56
CA TYR A 23 -7.04 0.30 -10.94
C TYR A 23 -6.93 0.64 -12.44
N ARG A 24 -5.71 0.91 -12.92
CA ARG A 24 -5.44 1.24 -14.33
C ARG A 24 -5.78 0.08 -15.26
N TRP A 25 -5.42 -1.15 -14.88
CA TRP A 25 -5.74 -2.36 -15.66
C TRP A 25 -7.25 -2.58 -15.78
N ARG A 26 -8.00 -2.33 -14.71
CA ARG A 26 -9.47 -2.43 -14.72
C ARG A 26 -10.10 -1.36 -15.58
N ALA A 27 -9.60 -0.13 -15.51
CA ALA A 27 -10.03 0.96 -16.39
C ALA A 27 -9.77 0.62 -17.87
N PHE A 28 -8.60 0.06 -18.18
CA PHE A 28 -8.27 -0.40 -19.54
C PHE A 28 -9.19 -1.53 -20.03
N THR A 29 -9.60 -2.43 -19.14
CA THR A 29 -10.51 -3.55 -19.46
C THR A 29 -11.99 -3.19 -19.35
N ASN A 30 -12.36 -1.90 -19.29
CA ASN A 30 -13.74 -1.40 -19.13
C ASN A 30 -14.50 -2.00 -17.93
N LYS A 31 -13.77 -2.43 -16.90
CA LYS A 31 -14.34 -2.86 -15.62
C LYS A 31 -14.36 -1.68 -14.65
N LYS A 32 -15.33 -1.63 -13.72
CA LYS A 32 -15.34 -0.63 -12.64
C LYS A 32 -13.98 -0.60 -11.96
N ALA A 33 -13.33 0.57 -11.97
CA ALA A 33 -11.93 0.74 -11.59
C ALA A 33 -11.71 0.62 -10.08
N TRP A 34 -12.60 1.22 -9.28
CA TRP A 34 -12.69 1.04 -7.82
C TRP A 34 -13.48 -0.23 -7.46
N ASN A 35 -13.02 -1.39 -7.92
CA ASN A 35 -13.61 -2.67 -7.57
C ASN A 35 -12.58 -3.81 -7.71
N GLY A 36 -12.94 -5.02 -7.26
CA GLY A 36 -12.05 -6.19 -7.25
C GLY A 36 -10.80 -5.94 -6.42
N MET A 37 -9.65 -6.44 -6.88
CA MET A 37 -8.39 -6.39 -6.11
C MET A 37 -7.83 -4.98 -5.85
N ALA A 38 -8.26 -3.95 -6.58
CA ALA A 38 -7.82 -2.58 -6.33
C ALA A 38 -8.19 -2.09 -4.91
N VAL A 39 -9.37 -2.47 -4.41
CA VAL A 39 -9.86 -2.08 -3.07
C VAL A 39 -9.07 -2.75 -1.95
N PRO A 40 -8.95 -4.11 -1.86
CA PRO A 40 -8.21 -4.75 -0.78
C PRO A 40 -6.73 -4.37 -0.81
N PHE A 41 -6.09 -4.22 -1.99
CA PHE A 41 -4.71 -3.74 -2.05
C PHE A 41 -4.55 -2.31 -1.55
N THR A 42 -5.52 -1.43 -1.81
CA THR A 42 -5.49 -0.07 -1.26
C THR A 42 -5.64 -0.10 0.26
N VAL A 43 -6.60 -0.83 0.79
CA VAL A 43 -6.87 -0.90 2.24
C VAL A 43 -5.69 -1.52 2.98
N ILE A 44 -5.21 -2.69 2.54
CA ILE A 44 -4.06 -3.37 3.16
C ILE A 44 -2.81 -2.52 3.03
N GLY A 45 -2.54 -1.99 1.82
CA GLY A 45 -1.38 -1.15 1.57
C GLY A 45 -1.36 0.10 2.45
N LEU A 46 -2.51 0.75 2.63
CA LEU A 46 -2.62 1.95 3.47
C LEU A 46 -2.42 1.63 4.95
N ILE A 47 -3.00 0.55 5.46
CA ILE A 47 -2.80 0.11 6.85
C ILE A 47 -1.32 -0.21 7.10
N VAL A 48 -0.70 -1.02 6.24
CA VAL A 48 0.71 -1.41 6.39
C VAL A 48 1.64 -0.21 6.25
N PHE A 49 1.35 0.71 5.33
CA PHE A 49 2.09 1.95 5.16
C PHE A 49 2.07 2.82 6.42
N VAL A 50 0.88 3.02 7.02
CA VAL A 50 0.72 3.80 8.25
C VAL A 50 1.44 3.14 9.42
N ILE A 51 1.34 1.81 9.57
CA ILE A 51 2.06 1.08 10.62
C ILE A 51 3.58 1.26 10.46
N GLY A 52 4.09 1.13 9.23
CA GLY A 52 5.51 1.35 8.92
C GLY A 52 5.96 2.77 9.30
N LEU A 53 5.16 3.79 8.94
CA LEU A 53 5.43 5.18 9.31
C LEU A 53 5.46 5.40 10.83
N VAL A 54 4.51 4.83 11.57
CA VAL A 54 4.46 4.96 13.04
C VAL A 54 5.70 4.34 13.67
N ILE A 55 6.10 3.14 13.23
CA ILE A 55 7.32 2.48 13.73
C ILE A 55 8.56 3.32 13.44
N ILE A 56 8.67 3.88 12.23
CA ILE A 56 9.79 4.75 11.86
C ILE A 56 9.80 5.99 12.77
N TYR A 57 8.68 6.70 12.89
CA TYR A 57 8.56 7.94 13.65
C TYR A 57 8.94 7.75 15.13
N VAL A 58 8.45 6.69 15.78
CA VAL A 58 8.74 6.40 17.20
C VAL A 58 10.20 5.99 17.43
N ASN A 59 10.88 5.46 16.41
CA ASN A 59 12.26 4.96 16.51
C ASN A 59 13.27 5.84 15.76
N TYR A 60 12.86 7.01 15.29
CA TYR A 60 13.75 7.97 14.66
C TYR A 60 14.49 8.74 15.76
N PRO A 61 15.84 8.80 15.72
CA PRO A 61 16.63 9.50 16.73
C PRO A 61 16.45 11.02 16.69
#